data_AF-A0A4P9WJ42-F1
#
_entry.id   AF-A0A4P9WJ42-F1
#
_cell.length_a   1.000
_cell.length_b   1.000
_cell.length_c   1.000
_cell.angle_alpha   90.00
_cell.angle_beta   90.00
_cell.angle_gamma   90.00
#
_symmetry.space_group_name_H-M   'P 1'
#
loop_
_entity.id
_entity.type
_entity.pdbx_description
1 polymer ?
#
loop_
_entity_poly.entity_id
_entity_poly.type
_entity_poly.pdbx_seq_one_letter_code
_entity_poly.pdbx_strand_id
1 'polypeptide(L)'
;MNAFKHSGGPYGENLYSIGGTARIRFNISSAIEDWASEVRFYSPGEILNTTNFERFGHYTQMVWSSTKSVGCCAAENGFLTNVVYACEYWPPGNYIGEAAYE
;
A
#
# COMPACT_ATOMS: atom_id res chain seq x y z
N MET A 1 -11.00 -2.24 20.34
CA MET A 1 -9.79 -1.50 19.88
C MET A 1 -9.78 -1.58 18.37
N ASN A 2 -9.79 -0.44 17.68
CA ASN A 2 -9.62 -0.41 16.23
C ASN A 2 -8.11 -0.46 15.95
N ALA A 3 -7.67 -1.48 15.20
CA ALA A 3 -6.27 -1.64 14.82
C ALA A 3 -6.13 -1.36 13.32
N PHE A 4 -5.13 -0.57 12.94
CA PHE A 4 -4.73 -0.40 11.56
C PHE A 4 -3.96 -1.65 11.13
N LYS A 5 -4.60 -2.54 10.41
CA LYS A 5 -4.07 -3.84 10.01
C LYS A 5 -4.66 -4.25 8.68
N HIS A 6 -3.93 -5.12 7.98
CA HIS A 6 -4.42 -5.70 6.74
C HIS A 6 -5.72 -6.49 6.92
N SER A 7 -6.56 -6.49 5.89
CA SER A 7 -7.84 -7.20 5.89
C SER A 7 -7.69 -8.72 6.01
N GLY A 8 -6.57 -9.28 5.51
CA GLY A 8 -6.35 -10.72 5.37
C GLY A 8 -7.20 -11.36 4.26
N GLY A 9 -7.75 -10.55 3.36
CA GLY A 9 -8.50 -11.00 2.19
C GLY A 9 -7.61 -11.65 1.13
N PRO A 10 -8.20 -12.10 0.01
CA PRO A 10 -7.48 -12.80 -1.05
C PRO A 10 -6.70 -11.88 -1.99
N TYR A 11 -6.78 -10.56 -1.81
CA TYR A 11 -6.15 -9.55 -2.67
C TYR A 11 -4.83 -9.07 -2.06
N GLY A 12 -3.95 -8.52 -2.90
CA GLY A 12 -2.83 -7.71 -2.41
C GLY A 12 -3.40 -6.42 -1.81
N GLU A 13 -2.73 -5.80 -0.84
CA GLU A 13 -3.30 -4.64 -0.16
C GLU A 13 -2.23 -3.62 0.25
N ASN A 14 -2.46 -2.36 -0.09
CA ASN A 14 -1.72 -1.23 0.48
C ASN A 14 -2.67 -0.40 1.35
N LEU A 15 -2.20 -0.02 2.54
CA LEU A 15 -2.96 0.81 3.46
C LEU A 15 -2.20 2.11 3.73
N TYR A 16 -2.93 3.21 3.88
CA TYR A 16 -2.38 4.49 4.28
C TYR A 16 -3.33 5.18 5.24
N SER A 17 -2.80 5.79 6.29
CA SER A 17 -3.59 6.54 7.27
C SER A 17 -2.96 7.90 7.49
N ILE A 18 -3.80 8.93 7.43
CA ILE A 18 -3.41 10.30 7.75
C ILE A 18 -4.40 10.87 8.76
N GLY A 19 -3.86 11.48 9.82
CA GLY A 19 -4.63 12.04 10.92
C GLY A 19 -4.03 13.36 11.40
N GLY A 20 -4.88 14.25 11.92
CA GLY A 20 -4.44 15.54 12.44
C GLY A 20 -5.54 16.29 13.19
N THR A 21 -5.23 17.51 13.63
CA THR A 21 -6.18 18.39 14.31
C THR A 21 -6.97 19.27 13.35
N ALA A 22 -6.48 19.46 12.12
CA ALA A 22 -7.14 20.21 11.07
C ALA A 22 -7.90 19.27 10.11
N ARG A 23 -8.91 19.82 9.44
CA ARG A 23 -9.65 19.12 8.40
C ARG A 23 -8.72 18.78 7.23
N ILE A 24 -8.64 17.49 6.91
CA ILE A 24 -7.82 16.95 5.83
C ILE A 24 -8.60 17.08 4.52
N ARG A 25 -7.91 17.52 3.46
CA ARG A 25 -8.45 17.41 2.10
C ARG A 25 -8.25 16.00 1.61
N PHE A 26 -9.35 15.35 1.24
CA PHE A 26 -9.34 13.99 0.72
C PHE A 26 -8.60 13.95 -0.63
N ASN A 27 -7.48 13.24 -0.69
CA ASN A 27 -6.69 13.02 -1.89
C ASN A 27 -5.91 11.71 -1.80
N ILE A 28 -6.24 10.75 -2.67
CA ILE A 28 -5.54 9.46 -2.79
C ILE A 28 -4.07 9.65 -3.22
N SER A 29 -3.73 10.74 -3.93
CA SER A 29 -2.36 10.97 -4.44
C SER A 29 -1.32 10.93 -3.32
N SER A 30 -1.63 11.42 -2.12
CA SER A 30 -0.68 11.38 -1.00
C SER A 30 -0.34 9.95 -0.57
N ALA A 31 -1.32 9.03 -0.59
CA ALA A 31 -1.07 7.63 -0.31
C ALA A 31 -0.23 6.98 -1.44
N ILE A 32 -0.58 7.25 -2.69
CA ILE A 32 0.13 6.74 -3.86
C ILE A 32 1.59 7.21 -3.87
N GLU A 33 1.84 8.49 -3.59
CA GLU A 33 3.18 9.07 -3.54
C GLU A 33 4.00 8.51 -2.38
N ASP A 34 3.40 8.32 -1.20
CA ASP A 34 4.07 7.74 -0.03
C ASP A 34 4.54 6.31 -0.31
N TRP A 35 3.62 5.45 -0.79
CA TRP A 35 3.92 4.09 -1.19
C TRP A 35 4.96 4.04 -2.33
N ALA A 36 4.81 4.89 -3.36
CA ALA A 36 5.76 4.95 -4.46
C ALA A 36 7.16 5.41 -4.01
N SER A 37 7.25 6.24 -2.97
CA SER A 37 8.53 6.76 -2.47
C SER A 37 9.44 5.68 -1.89
N GLU A 38 8.90 4.51 -1.55
CA GLU A 38 9.68 3.36 -1.09
C GLU A 38 10.60 2.79 -2.18
N VAL A 39 10.42 3.18 -3.46
CA VAL A 39 11.37 2.87 -4.55
C VAL A 39 12.82 3.20 -4.19
N ARG A 40 13.04 4.22 -3.35
CA ARG A 40 14.38 4.61 -2.87
C ARG A 40 15.09 3.53 -2.04
N PHE A 41 14.35 2.54 -1.56
CA PHE A 41 14.86 1.41 -0.77
C PHE A 41 14.91 0.09 -1.56
N TYR A 42 14.35 0.07 -2.78
CA TYR A 42 14.23 -1.13 -3.60
C TYR A 42 15.31 -1.14 -4.69
N SER A 43 16.02 -2.25 -4.84
CA SER A 43 16.84 -2.49 -6.02
C SER A 43 16.03 -3.24 -7.08
N PRO A 44 16.03 -2.82 -8.37
CA PRO A 44 15.35 -3.57 -9.43
C PRO A 44 15.75 -5.05 -9.44
N GLY A 45 14.78 -5.96 -9.49
CA GLY A 45 14.99 -7.41 -9.42
C GLY A 45 15.29 -7.94 -8.00
N GLU A 46 15.25 -7.11 -6.96
CA GLU A 46 15.43 -7.57 -5.59
C GLU A 46 14.31 -8.54 -5.19
N ILE A 47 14.73 -9.70 -4.67
CA ILE A 47 13.85 -10.77 -4.21
C ILE A 47 13.31 -10.42 -2.84
N LEU A 48 11.98 -10.48 -2.70
CA LEU A 48 11.30 -10.25 -1.43
C LEU A 48 11.58 -11.38 -0.45
N ASN A 49 11.83 -11.01 0.79
CA ASN A 49 11.96 -11.91 1.92
C ASN A 49 11.34 -11.26 3.17
N THR A 50 11.27 -12.04 4.26
CA THR A 50 10.61 -11.58 5.49
C THR A 50 11.33 -10.45 6.22
N THR A 51 12.57 -10.10 5.83
CA THR A 51 13.36 -9.05 6.50
C THR A 51 13.43 -7.75 5.69
N ASN A 52 13.24 -7.78 4.38
CA ASN A 52 13.20 -6.58 3.54
C ASN A 52 11.78 -6.11 3.18
N PHE A 53 10.79 -7.00 3.24
CA PHE A 53 9.43 -6.72 2.79
C PHE A 53 8.82 -5.44 3.39
N GLU A 54 8.98 -5.21 4.70
CA GLU A 54 8.41 -4.02 5.37
C GLU A 54 9.00 -2.69 4.88
N ARG A 55 10.14 -2.69 4.19
CA ARG A 55 10.79 -1.45 3.72
C ARG A 55 10.22 -0.90 2.44
N PHE A 56 9.71 -1.78 1.58
CA PHE A 56 9.28 -1.41 0.22
C PHE A 56 8.09 -2.21 -0.30
N GLY A 57 7.38 -2.90 0.59
CA GLY A 57 6.26 -3.77 0.25
C GLY A 57 5.11 -3.04 -0.43
N HIS A 58 4.89 -1.75 -0.11
CA HIS A 58 3.85 -0.99 -0.79
C HIS A 58 4.26 -0.68 -2.23
N TYR A 59 5.50 -0.24 -2.43
CA TYR A 59 6.04 0.01 -3.77
C TYR A 59 5.99 -1.27 -4.62
N THR A 60 6.51 -2.39 -4.10
CA THR A 60 6.56 -3.64 -4.89
C THR A 60 5.19 -4.14 -5.27
N GLN A 61 4.15 -3.95 -4.45
CA GLN A 61 2.77 -4.27 -4.84
C GLN A 61 2.28 -3.40 -6.01
N MET A 62 2.61 -2.10 -6.01
CA MET A 62 2.16 -1.19 -7.07
C MET A 62 2.74 -1.54 -8.44
N VAL A 63 3.97 -2.06 -8.47
CA VAL A 63 4.71 -2.37 -9.69
C VAL A 63 4.80 -3.88 -9.98
N TRP A 64 4.04 -4.69 -9.25
CA TRP A 64 4.07 -6.13 -9.39
C TRP A 64 3.61 -6.55 -10.79
N SER A 65 4.51 -7.16 -11.56
CA SER A 65 4.33 -7.42 -13.00
C SER A 65 3.09 -8.27 -13.34
N SER A 66 2.72 -9.20 -12.46
CA SER A 66 1.55 -10.07 -12.65
C SER A 66 0.24 -9.44 -12.20
N THR A 67 0.25 -8.39 -11.37
CA THR A 67 -0.95 -7.66 -10.95
C THR A 67 -1.55 -6.91 -12.14
N LYS A 68 -2.86 -7.05 -12.36
CA LYS A 68 -3.56 -6.53 -13.56
C LYS A 68 -4.64 -5.50 -13.25
N SER A 69 -5.08 -5.42 -12.00
CA SER A 69 -6.16 -4.55 -11.59
C SER A 69 -5.93 -4.06 -10.17
N VAL A 70 -6.40 -2.84 -9.91
CA VAL A 70 -6.37 -2.19 -8.61
C VAL A 70 -7.72 -1.51 -8.36
N GLY A 71 -8.24 -1.66 -7.15
CA GLY A 71 -9.41 -0.93 -6.68
C GLY A 71 -9.07 -0.24 -5.37
N CYS A 72 -9.38 1.05 -5.24
CA CYS A 72 -9.07 1.82 -4.05
C CYS A 72 -10.34 2.39 -3.41
N CYS A 73 -10.34 2.45 -2.09
CA CYS A 73 -11.37 3.11 -1.30
C CYS A 73 -10.71 3.98 -0.24
N ALA A 74 -11.51 4.87 0.35
CA ALA A 74 -11.12 5.48 1.60
C ALA A 74 -12.31 5.70 2.52
N ALA A 75 -11.99 5.71 3.80
CA ALA A 75 -12.92 5.93 4.89
C ALA A 75 -12.41 7.09 5.75
N GLU A 76 -13.32 7.87 6.31
CA GLU A 76 -13.01 9.04 7.13
C GLU A 76 -13.85 9.07 8.39
N ASN A 77 -13.51 9.97 9.31
CA ASN A 77 -14.10 10.04 10.63
C ASN A 77 -15.21 11.10 10.81
N GLY A 78 -16.16 11.35 9.91
CA GLY A 78 -17.24 12.36 10.07
C GLY A 78 -16.80 13.84 10.18
N PHE A 79 -15.57 14.09 10.62
CA PHE A 79 -14.93 15.39 10.76
C PHE A 79 -13.79 15.58 9.77
N LEU A 80 -13.48 14.57 8.94
CA LEU A 80 -12.36 14.54 8.00
C LEU A 80 -11.01 14.88 8.66
N THR A 81 -10.82 14.55 9.94
CA THR A 81 -9.55 14.73 10.66
C THR A 81 -8.74 13.45 10.73
N ASN A 82 -9.31 12.32 10.34
CA ASN A 82 -8.63 11.05 10.12
C ASN A 82 -9.18 10.41 8.86
N VAL A 83 -8.31 10.04 7.93
CA VAL A 83 -8.66 9.39 6.67
C VAL A 83 -7.78 8.17 6.50
N VAL A 84 -8.40 7.03 6.18
CA VAL A 84 -7.73 5.78 5.83
C VAL A 84 -8.00 5.48 4.37
N TYR A 85 -6.95 5.18 3.62
CA TYR A 85 -7.03 4.67 2.26
C TYR A 85 -6.61 3.20 2.24
N ALA A 86 -7.32 2.42 1.42
CA ALA A 86 -6.97 1.05 1.12
C ALA A 86 -7.04 0.85 -0.39
N CYS A 87 -6.01 0.23 -0.97
CA CYS A 87 -6.03 -0.24 -2.35
C CYS A 87 -5.81 -1.75 -2.36
N GLU A 88 -6.72 -2.47 -3.02
CA GLU A 88 -6.64 -3.90 -3.24
C GLU A 88 -6.19 -4.22 -4.67
N TYR A 89 -5.36 -5.26 -4.82
CA TYR A 89 -4.67 -5.59 -6.06
C TYR A 89 -4.97 -7.04 -6.48
N TRP A 90 -5.23 -7.25 -7.78
CA TRP A 90 -5.49 -8.58 -8.34
C TRP A 90 -4.82 -8.83 -9.70
N PRO A 91 -4.19 -9.99 -9.91
CA PRO A 91 -3.73 -10.95 -8.88
C PRO A 91 -2.86 -10.28 -7.81
N PRO A 92 -2.82 -10.81 -6.57
CA PRO A 92 -1.96 -10.27 -5.50
C PRO A 92 -0.48 -10.35 -5.90
N GLY A 93 0.31 -9.41 -5.39
CA GLY A 93 1.76 -9.44 -5.52
C GLY A 93 2.44 -9.82 -4.21
N ASN A 94 3.69 -9.37 -4.06
CA ASN A 94 4.46 -9.50 -2.82
C ASN A 94 4.70 -10.93 -2.34
N TYR A 95 4.86 -11.86 -3.28
CA TYR A 95 5.22 -13.22 -2.95
C TYR A 95 6.67 -13.31 -2.46
N ILE A 96 6.86 -13.91 -1.29
CA ILE A 96 8.18 -14.17 -0.72
C ILE A 96 8.94 -15.14 -1.61
N GLY A 97 10.17 -14.80 -1.96
CA GLY A 97 10.99 -15.56 -2.90
C GLY A 97 10.86 -15.11 -4.36
N GLU A 98 10.02 -14.12 -4.65
CA GLU A 98 9.84 -13.54 -5.98
C GLU A 98 10.31 -12.08 -6.03
N ALA A 99 10.67 -11.61 -7.22
CA ALA A 99 10.92 -10.19 -7.49
C ALA A 99 9.66 -9.55 -8.09
N ALA A 100 9.46 -8.25 -7.86
CA ALA A 100 8.27 -7.56 -8.34
C ALA A 100 8.21 -7.50 -9.88
N TYR A 101 9.37 -7.35 -10.51
CA TYR A 101 9.57 -7.30 -11.96
C TYR A 101 11.03 -7.65 -12.28
N GLU A 102 11.27 -8.05 -13.53
CA GLU A 102 12.61 -8.26 -14.11
C GLU A 102 13.17 -6.97 -14.72
#